data_AF-A0A944II34-F1
#
_entry.id   AF-A0A944II34-F1
#
_cell.length_a   1.000
_cell.length_b   1.000
_cell.length_c   1.000
_cell.angle_alpha   90.00
_cell.angle_beta   90.00
_cell.angle_gamma   90.00
#
_symmetry.space_group_name_H-M   'P 1'
#
loop_
_entity.id
_entity.type
_entity.pdbx_description
1 polymer ?
#
loop_
_entity_poly.entity_id
_entity_poly.type
_entity_poly.pdbx_seq_one_letter_code
_entity_poly.pdbx_strand_id
1 'polypeptide(L)'
;MTLFSEAELRTLLKRPLTADEYTLAHDLTADAFYGEVGERLTDPPQRGVKSVALMVAARVLTNPGGLRSEQAGGMLQSYADSETGVMLSEDERKRLRRAVGMAFGASSLNIAPDDCAPSARVWRAL
;
A
#
# COMPACT_ATOMS: atom_id res chain seq x y z
N MET A 1 8.27 12.24 1.41
CA MET A 1 8.84 11.30 0.43
C MET A 1 7.95 11.26 -0.80
N THR A 2 8.51 11.27 -2.01
CA THR A 2 7.71 11.30 -3.24
C THR A 2 7.48 9.88 -3.78
N LEU A 3 6.33 9.28 -3.49
CA LEU A 3 5.97 7.92 -3.95
C LEU A 3 5.77 7.83 -5.47
N PHE A 4 5.12 8.84 -6.04
CA PHE A 4 4.82 9.00 -7.46
C PHE A 4 4.65 10.48 -7.78
N SER A 5 4.62 10.83 -9.06
CA SER A 5 4.41 12.19 -9.54
C SER A 5 2.98 12.46 -10.00
N GLU A 6 2.59 13.74 -9.99
CA GLU A 6 1.28 14.17 -10.50
C GLU A 6 1.05 13.78 -11.96
N ALA A 7 2.09 13.89 -12.79
CA ALA A 7 2.02 13.51 -14.20
C ALA A 7 1.73 12.00 -14.38
N GLU A 8 2.34 11.15 -13.56
CA GLU A 8 2.09 9.70 -13.58
C GLU A 8 0.64 9.37 -13.17
N LEU A 9 0.13 10.01 -12.10
CA LEU A 9 -1.25 9.81 -11.65
C LEU A 9 -2.27 10.32 -12.67
N ARG A 10 -2.03 11.49 -13.26
CA ARG A 10 -2.87 12.06 -14.32
C ARG A 10 -2.91 11.16 -15.56
N THR A 11 -1.76 10.60 -15.94
CA THR A 11 -1.66 9.66 -17.07
C THR A 11 -2.48 8.40 -16.81
N LEU A 12 -2.42 7.87 -15.58
CA LEU A 12 -3.20 6.69 -15.19
C LEU A 12 -4.71 6.95 -15.20
N LEU A 13 -5.14 8.06 -14.63
CA LEU A 13 -6.56 8.41 -14.51
C LEU A 13 -7.19 8.88 -15.83
N LYS A 14 -6.37 9.31 -16.80
CA LYS A 14 -6.81 9.88 -18.09
C LYS A 14 -7.80 11.05 -17.92
N ARG A 15 -7.70 11.80 -16.82
CA ARG A 15 -8.54 12.96 -16.51
C ARG A 15 -7.69 14.13 -15.98
N PRO A 16 -8.16 15.37 -16.06
CA PRO A 16 -7.53 16.47 -15.34
C PRO A 16 -7.59 16.23 -13.83
N LEU A 17 -6.49 16.58 -13.15
CA LEU A 17 -6.31 16.45 -11.71
C LEU A 17 -5.91 17.82 -11.18
N THR A 18 -6.58 18.28 -10.12
CA THR A 18 -6.21 19.51 -9.41
C THR A 18 -5.03 19.25 -8.46
N ALA A 19 -4.30 20.29 -8.08
CA ALA A 19 -3.19 20.17 -7.13
C ALA A 19 -3.67 19.67 -5.75
N ASP A 20 -4.87 20.07 -5.33
CA ASP A 20 -5.45 19.66 -4.05
C ASP A 20 -5.83 18.17 -4.07
N GLU A 21 -6.43 17.67 -5.16
CA GLU A 21 -6.71 16.23 -5.33
C GLU A 21 -5.43 15.40 -5.34
N TYR A 22 -4.38 15.89 -6.01
CA TYR A 22 -3.08 15.21 -6.01
C TYR A 22 -2.48 15.13 -4.61
N THR A 23 -2.47 16.25 -3.89
CA THR A 23 -1.90 16.35 -2.53
C THR A 23 -2.65 15.40 -1.59
N LEU A 24 -3.99 15.45 -1.60
CA LEU A 24 -4.82 14.56 -0.79
C LEU A 24 -4.57 13.08 -1.12
N ALA A 25 -4.53 12.72 -2.40
CA ALA A 25 -4.29 11.33 -2.80
C ALA A 25 -2.89 10.84 -2.41
N HIS A 26 -1.90 11.72 -2.50
CA HIS A 26 -0.52 11.43 -2.11
C HIS A 26 -0.42 11.22 -0.59
N ASP A 27 -0.92 12.15 0.21
CA ASP A 27 -0.86 12.10 1.68
C ASP A 27 -1.54 10.84 2.22
N LEU A 28 -2.76 10.56 1.77
CA LEU A 28 -3.51 9.38 2.20
C LEU A 28 -2.82 8.06 1.79
N THR A 29 -2.18 8.04 0.61
CA THR A 29 -1.42 6.85 0.17
C THR A 29 -0.13 6.70 0.97
N ALA A 30 0.55 7.81 1.28
CA ALA A 30 1.76 7.81 2.09
C ALA A 30 1.48 7.31 3.50
N ASP A 31 0.44 7.82 4.15
CA ASP A 31 0.03 7.39 5.50
C ASP A 31 -0.31 5.89 5.53
N ALA A 32 -1.07 5.40 4.54
CA ALA A 32 -1.40 3.99 4.44
C ALA A 32 -0.15 3.10 4.25
N PHE A 33 0.84 3.57 3.50
CA PHE A 33 2.07 2.82 3.25
C PHE A 33 2.98 2.83 4.48
N TYR A 34 3.15 3.98 5.14
CA TYR A 34 3.91 4.07 6.38
C TYR A 34 3.28 3.26 7.50
N GLY A 35 1.95 3.26 7.63
CA GLY A 35 1.25 2.43 8.59
C GLY A 35 1.47 0.93 8.36
N GLU A 36 1.66 0.50 7.11
CA GLU A 36 1.81 -0.90 6.75
C GLU A 36 3.26 -1.41 6.83
N VAL A 37 4.22 -0.67 6.28
CA VAL A 37 5.63 -1.15 6.15
C VAL A 37 6.64 -0.35 6.98
N GLY A 38 6.21 0.75 7.62
CA GLY A 38 7.05 1.58 8.48
C GLY A 38 8.28 2.13 7.77
N GLU A 39 9.43 2.03 8.45
CA GLU A 39 10.72 2.56 7.99
C GLU A 39 11.37 1.77 6.84
N ARG A 40 10.73 0.68 6.37
CA ARG A 40 11.28 -0.11 5.26
C ARG A 40 11.13 0.58 3.89
N LEU A 41 10.40 1.69 3.82
CA LEU A 41 10.30 2.53 2.61
C LEU A 41 11.61 3.30 2.39
N THR A 42 12.15 3.22 1.18
CA THR A 42 13.38 3.94 0.80
C THR A 42 13.09 5.19 -0.02
N ASP A 43 14.05 6.12 -0.06
CA ASP A 43 14.05 7.25 -0.99
C ASP A 43 15.28 7.16 -1.92
N PRO A 44 15.12 6.91 -3.24
CA PRO A 44 13.87 6.77 -3.97
C PRO A 44 13.09 5.48 -3.63
N PRO A 45 11.76 5.46 -3.85
CA PRO A 45 10.93 4.30 -3.57
C PRO A 45 11.34 3.10 -4.44
N GLN A 46 11.28 1.90 -3.85
CA GLN A 46 11.59 0.67 -4.56
C GLN A 46 10.68 0.50 -5.78
N ARG A 47 11.19 -0.14 -6.85
CA ARG A 47 10.49 -0.23 -8.17
C ARG A 47 9.08 -0.82 -8.10
N GLY A 48 8.79 -1.67 -7.11
CA GLY A 48 7.44 -2.24 -6.89
C GLY A 48 6.50 -1.37 -6.06
N VAL A 49 7.02 -0.44 -5.25
CA VAL A 49 6.21 0.44 -4.39
C VAL A 49 5.45 1.46 -5.22
N LYS A 50 6.10 2.04 -6.23
CA LYS A 50 5.49 3.06 -7.11
C LYS A 50 4.22 2.55 -7.81
N SER A 51 4.23 1.34 -8.34
CA SER A 51 3.07 0.80 -9.07
C SER A 51 1.88 0.58 -8.15
N VAL A 52 2.11 0.08 -6.94
CA VAL A 52 1.06 -0.08 -5.92
C VAL A 52 0.56 1.29 -5.47
N ALA A 53 1.46 2.26 -5.26
CA ALA A 53 1.10 3.60 -4.82
C ALA A 53 0.21 4.31 -5.85
N LEU A 54 0.52 4.20 -7.15
CA LEU A 54 -0.33 4.75 -8.22
C LEU A 54 -1.72 4.11 -8.26
N MET A 55 -1.81 2.78 -8.07
CA MET A 55 -3.11 2.09 -8.02
C MET A 55 -3.94 2.54 -6.82
N VAL A 56 -3.33 2.62 -5.64
CA VAL A 56 -3.99 3.06 -4.41
C VAL A 56 -4.46 4.50 -4.56
N ALA A 57 -3.58 5.43 -4.98
CA ALA A 57 -3.92 6.83 -5.19
C ALA A 57 -5.07 7.03 -6.19
N ALA A 58 -5.08 6.26 -7.29
CA ALA A 58 -6.18 6.28 -8.25
C ALA A 58 -7.51 5.79 -7.61
N ARG A 59 -7.44 4.78 -6.74
CA ARG A 59 -8.61 4.33 -5.97
C ARG A 59 -9.07 5.37 -4.96
N VAL A 60 -8.17 6.02 -4.23
CA VAL A 60 -8.53 7.08 -3.26
C VAL A 60 -9.46 8.12 -3.89
N LEU A 61 -9.14 8.53 -5.12
CA LEU A 61 -9.90 9.55 -5.85
C LEU A 61 -11.18 9.06 -6.51
N THR A 62 -11.41 7.75 -6.60
CA THR A 62 -12.57 7.17 -7.30
C THR A 62 -13.50 6.41 -6.36
N ASN A 63 -12.96 5.84 -5.28
CA ASN A 63 -13.63 5.06 -4.27
C ASN A 63 -12.81 5.11 -2.95
N PRO A 64 -12.86 6.23 -2.22
CA PRO A 64 -12.04 6.44 -1.02
C PRO A 64 -12.30 5.40 0.08
N GLY A 65 -13.53 4.86 0.15
CA GLY A 65 -13.90 3.82 1.11
C GLY A 65 -13.54 2.39 0.67
N GLY A 66 -12.92 2.19 -0.49
CA GLY A 66 -12.48 0.86 -0.94
C GLY A 66 -13.62 -0.15 -1.13
N LEU A 67 -14.85 0.31 -1.34
CA LEU A 67 -16.04 -0.55 -1.45
C LEU A 67 -15.84 -1.60 -2.55
N ARG A 68 -15.76 -2.88 -2.16
CA ARG A 68 -15.98 -4.02 -3.08
C ARG A 68 -17.45 -4.40 -2.97
N SER A 69 -18.25 -4.01 -3.96
CA SER A 69 -19.56 -4.60 -4.14
C SER A 69 -19.38 -6.06 -4.57
N GLU A 70 -19.64 -7.02 -3.69
CA GLU A 70 -19.85 -8.40 -4.10
C GLU A 70 -21.35 -8.63 -4.30
N GLN A 71 -21.74 -8.92 -5.55
CA GLN A 71 -23.10 -9.37 -5.87
C GLN A 71 -23.07 -10.89 -6.01
N ALA A 72 -23.70 -11.59 -5.06
CA ALA A 72 -23.99 -13.02 -5.17
C ALA A 72 -25.51 -13.19 -5.33
N GLY A 73 -25.96 -13.34 -6.58
CA GLY A 73 -27.38 -13.49 -6.89
C GLY A 73 -28.20 -12.23 -6.58
N GLY A 74 -29.27 -12.38 -5.78
CA GLY A 74 -30.21 -11.30 -5.42
C GLY A 74 -29.84 -10.51 -4.16
N MET A 75 -28.73 -10.82 -3.50
CA MET A 75 -28.30 -10.15 -2.27
C MET A 75 -27.16 -9.18 -2.58
N LEU A 76 -27.36 -7.91 -2.25
CA LEU A 76 -26.34 -6.86 -2.32
C LEU A 76 -25.92 -6.54 -0.89
N GLN A 77 -24.71 -6.91 -0.50
CA GLN A 77 -24.19 -6.57 0.82
C GLN A 77 -23.11 -5.51 0.68
N SER A 78 -23.51 -4.26 0.92
CA SER A 78 -22.60 -3.13 1.04
C SER A 78 -22.20 -3.01 2.50
N TYR A 79 -21.02 -3.50 2.87
CA TYR A 79 -20.47 -3.22 4.19
C TYR A 79 -19.96 -1.78 4.20
N ALA A 80 -20.55 -0.95 5.06
CA ALA A 80 -20.06 0.40 5.32
C ALA A 80 -18.91 0.27 6.33
N ASP A 81 -17.66 0.36 5.85
CA ASP A 81 -16.53 0.51 6.75
C ASP A 81 -16.40 2.01 7.07
N SER A 82 -17.01 2.39 8.19
CA SER A 82 -16.94 3.73 8.74
C SER A 82 -15.60 3.92 9.46
N GLU A 83 -14.50 4.02 8.72
CA GLU A 83 -13.23 4.50 9.27
C GLU A 83 -12.57 5.49 8.30
N THR A 84 -12.22 6.64 8.87
CA THR A 84 -11.72 7.88 8.25
C THR A 84 -10.30 7.74 7.65
N GLY A 85 -10.03 6.71 6.86
CA GLY A 85 -8.72 6.47 6.26
C GLY A 85 -8.74 5.56 5.04
N VAL A 86 -7.75 5.73 4.15
CA VAL A 86 -7.54 4.83 3.01
C VAL A 86 -6.92 3.55 3.54
N MET A 87 -7.73 2.49 3.63
CA MET A 87 -7.23 1.17 3.99
C MET A 87 -6.70 0.44 2.76
N LEU A 88 -5.52 -0.17 2.87
CA LEU A 88 -5.00 -1.06 1.84
C LEU A 88 -5.84 -2.33 1.78
N SER A 89 -6.29 -2.69 0.58
CA SER A 89 -6.87 -4.01 0.32
C SER A 89 -5.85 -5.12 0.58
N GLU A 90 -6.33 -6.34 0.81
CA GLU A 90 -5.45 -7.48 1.08
C GLU A 90 -4.42 -7.71 -0.05
N ASP A 91 -4.84 -7.52 -1.31
CA ASP A 91 -3.97 -7.69 -2.49
C ASP A 91 -2.90 -6.60 -2.57
N GLU A 92 -3.24 -5.35 -2.27
CA GLU A 92 -2.29 -4.23 -2.22
C GLU A 92 -1.30 -4.41 -1.08
N ARG A 93 -1.78 -4.84 0.08
CA ARG A 93 -0.94 -5.14 1.24
C ARG A 93 0.10 -6.20 0.91
N LYS A 94 -0.31 -7.31 0.30
CA LYS A 94 0.60 -8.38 -0.15
C LYS A 94 1.64 -7.87 -1.16
N ARG A 95 1.20 -7.07 -2.14
CA ARG A 95 2.10 -6.49 -3.16
C ARG A 95 3.09 -5.49 -2.57
N LEU A 96 2.63 -4.64 -1.66
CA LEU A 96 3.47 -3.66 -0.95
C LEU A 96 4.52 -4.37 -0.11
N ARG A 97 4.11 -5.33 0.74
CA ARG A 97 5.02 -6.14 1.54
C ARG A 97 6.06 -6.86 0.69
N ARG A 98 5.66 -7.44 -0.45
CA ARG A 98 6.58 -8.06 -1.41
C ARG A 98 7.56 -7.05 -2.01
N ALA A 99 7.09 -5.87 -2.40
CA ALA A 99 7.92 -4.82 -2.99
C ALA A 99 9.00 -4.31 -2.02
N VAL A 100 8.72 -4.39 -0.73
CA VAL A 100 9.60 -3.96 0.36
C VAL A 100 10.42 -5.13 0.93
N GLY A 101 10.25 -6.35 0.40
CA GLY A 101 11.02 -7.52 0.79
C GLY A 101 10.59 -8.17 2.11
N MET A 102 9.38 -7.88 2.60
CA MET A 102 8.84 -8.57 3.78
C MET A 102 8.47 -10.01 3.42
N ALA A 103 8.99 -10.95 4.22
CA ALA A 103 8.64 -12.37 4.16
C ALA A 103 7.17 -12.60 4.57
N PHE A 104 6.79 -12.01 5.71
CA PHE A 104 5.51 -12.27 6.36
C PHE A 104 4.32 -11.59 5.68
N GLY A 105 3.36 -12.37 5.21
CA GLY A 105 2.11 -11.88 4.62
C GLY A 105 2.25 -11.20 3.25
N ALA A 106 3.38 -11.40 2.54
CA ALA A 106 3.55 -11.02 1.14
C ALA A 106 2.95 -12.03 0.13
N SER A 107 2.42 -13.13 0.65
CA SER A 107 1.89 -14.28 -0.08
C SER A 107 0.88 -15.03 0.82
N SER A 108 -0.02 -15.83 0.23
CA SER A 108 -0.91 -16.73 0.98
C SER A 108 -0.15 -17.86 1.68
N LEU A 109 1.06 -18.16 1.22
CA LEU A 109 1.99 -19.10 1.83
C LEU A 109 3.17 -18.34 2.40
N ASN A 110 3.39 -18.48 3.69
CA ASN A 110 4.51 -17.86 4.39
C ASN A 110 5.68 -18.84 4.45
N ILE A 111 6.44 -18.91 3.35
CA ILE A 111 7.52 -19.90 3.16
C ILE A 111 8.88 -19.33 3.56
N ALA A 112 9.00 -18.00 3.60
CA ALA A 112 10.22 -17.37 4.06
C ALA A 112 10.33 -17.51 5.59
N PRO A 113 11.54 -17.72 6.13
CA PRO A 113 11.76 -17.77 7.57
C PRO A 113 11.24 -16.48 8.20
N ASP A 114 10.68 -16.58 9.41
CA ASP A 114 10.29 -15.39 10.18
C ASP A 114 11.47 -14.41 10.20
N ASP A 115 11.18 -13.10 10.19
CA ASP A 115 12.14 -12.01 10.36
C ASP A 115 12.73 -12.06 11.79
N CYS A 116 13.39 -13.16 12.13
CA CYS A 116 14.06 -13.41 13.39
C CYS A 116 15.53 -13.17 13.09
N ALA A 117 16.02 -11.97 13.41
CA ALA A 117 17.46 -11.76 13.47
C ALA A 117 17.94 -12.48 14.75
N PRO A 118 18.60 -13.65 14.67
CA PRO A 118 19.18 -14.23 15.86
C PRO A 118 20.19 -13.21 16.42
N SER A 119 20.12 -12.92 17.71
CA SER A 119 21.09 -12.05 18.36
C SER A 119 22.48 -12.66 18.17
N ALA A 120 23.27 -12.11 17.25
CA ALA A 120 24.64 -12.54 17.02
C ALA A 120 25.49 -12.07 18.20
N ARG A 121 25.55 -12.87 19.27
CA ARG A 121 26.60 -12.70 20.29
C ARG A 121 27.91 -13.16 19.68
N VAL A 122 28.75 -12.21 19.32
CA VAL A 122 30.13 -12.48 18.94
C VAL A 122 30.83 -13.10 20.15
N TRP A 123 31.18 -14.38 20.06
CA TRP A 123 31.93 -15.09 21.09
C TRP A 123 33.41 -14.69 20.96
N ARG A 124 33.78 -13.52 21.48
CA ARG A 124 35.19 -13.23 21.78
C ARG A 124 35.36 -13.20 23.29
N ALA A 125 36.23 -14.07 23.79
CA ALA A 125 36.80 -13.98 25.11
C ALA A 125 37.75 -12.78 25.19
N LEU A 126 37.72 -12.09 26.34
CA LEU A 126 38.67 -11.06 26.74
C LEU A 126 40.10 -11.60 26.76
#